data_AF-A0A0M0K7F3-F1
#
_entry.id   AF-A0A0M0K7F3-F1
#
_cell.length_a   1.000
_cell.length_b   1.000
_cell.length_c   1.000
_cell.angle_alpha   90.00
_cell.angle_beta   90.00
_cell.angle_gamma   90.00
#
_symmetry.space_group_name_H-M   'P 1'
#
loop_
_entity.id
_entity.type
_entity.pdbx_description
1 polymer ?
#
loop_
_entity_poly.entity_id
_entity_poly.type
_entity_poly.pdbx_seq_one_letter_code
_entity_poly.pdbx_strand_id
1 'polypeptide(L)'
;MSASKEAIKQLKVKTGTVTRCLKDLAYTDKEIKSQLERIEKVRQDPEKDEHDVRKQEEVLAEYTTAKPFEQGQLHGYFTALEEKVLEALEDDDLKATEEFSKGVEALNAAAPVLIECGKLEQEDWDATLAQLPAVATPPPPAPA
;
A
#
# COMPACT_ATOMS: atom_id res chain seq x y z
N MET A 1 2.34 -32.16 5.94
CA MET A 1 3.51 -31.37 6.40
C MET A 1 4.20 -30.54 5.30
N SER A 2 4.37 -31.01 4.05
CA SER A 2 5.05 -30.18 3.01
C SER A 2 4.17 -29.05 2.44
N ALA A 3 2.84 -29.22 2.41
CA ALA A 3 1.90 -28.21 1.89
C ALA A 3 1.82 -26.95 2.78
N SER A 4 1.68 -27.12 4.11
CA SER A 4 1.63 -25.99 5.05
C SER A 4 2.91 -25.14 5.03
N LYS A 5 4.07 -25.77 4.82
CA LYS A 5 5.35 -25.04 4.69
C LYS A 5 5.41 -24.14 3.45
N GLU A 6 4.87 -24.61 2.33
CA GLU A 6 4.79 -23.80 1.11
C GLU A 6 3.74 -22.69 1.26
N ALA A 7 2.60 -22.95 1.90
CA ALA A 7 1.59 -21.93 2.18
C ALA A 7 2.13 -20.80 3.07
N ILE A 8 2.87 -21.11 4.14
CA ILE A 8 3.55 -20.12 4.99
C ILE A 8 4.53 -19.26 4.16
N LYS A 9 5.31 -19.90 3.29
CA LYS A 9 6.25 -19.19 2.41
C LYS A 9 5.51 -18.26 1.44
N GLN A 10 4.40 -18.69 0.86
CA GLN A 10 3.59 -17.88 -0.03
C GLN A 10 2.99 -16.67 0.67
N LEU A 11 2.43 -16.85 1.88
CA LEU A 11 1.96 -15.75 2.72
C LEU A 11 3.08 -14.73 2.93
N LYS A 12 4.24 -15.20 3.40
CA LYS A 12 5.40 -14.33 3.63
C LYS A 12 5.83 -13.53 2.39
N VAL A 13 5.88 -14.17 1.21
CA VAL A 13 6.26 -13.51 -0.04
C VAL A 13 5.22 -12.45 -0.43
N LYS A 14 3.94 -12.81 -0.44
CA LYS A 14 2.84 -11.91 -0.82
C LYS A 14 2.74 -10.71 0.14
N THR A 15 2.84 -10.95 1.44
CA THR A 15 2.92 -9.90 2.47
C THR A 15 4.11 -8.97 2.23
N GLY A 16 5.29 -9.51 1.93
CA GLY A 16 6.48 -8.73 1.62
C GLY A 16 6.29 -7.83 0.38
N THR A 17 5.63 -8.34 -0.65
CA THR A 17 5.35 -7.55 -1.86
C THR A 17 4.39 -6.40 -1.59
N VAL A 18 3.27 -6.65 -0.90
CA VAL A 18 2.29 -5.60 -0.53
C VAL A 18 2.94 -4.52 0.33
N THR A 19 3.69 -4.92 1.37
CA THR A 19 4.37 -3.96 2.26
C THR A 19 5.46 -3.13 1.56
N ARG A 20 6.14 -3.68 0.55
CA ARG A 20 7.09 -2.93 -0.28
C ARG A 20 6.34 -1.92 -1.17
N CYS A 21 5.27 -2.34 -1.85
CA CYS A 21 4.48 -1.45 -2.70
C CYS A 21 3.87 -0.29 -1.92
N LEU A 22 3.41 -0.53 -0.69
CA LEU A 22 2.95 0.53 0.21
C LEU A 22 4.03 1.57 0.51
N LYS A 23 5.27 1.12 0.77
CA LYS A 23 6.39 2.03 0.99
C LYS A 23 6.74 2.81 -0.26
N ASP A 24 6.78 2.14 -1.42
CA ASP A 24 7.08 2.78 -2.71
C ASP A 24 6.06 3.90 -2.99
N LEU A 25 4.76 3.63 -2.82
CA LEU A 25 3.70 4.64 -2.97
C LEU A 25 3.83 5.80 -1.96
N ALA A 26 4.15 5.51 -0.70
CA ALA A 26 4.39 6.55 0.30
C ALA A 26 5.59 7.45 -0.05
N TYR A 27 6.63 6.89 -0.68
CA TYR A 27 7.74 7.69 -1.23
C TYR A 27 7.29 8.53 -2.43
N THR A 28 6.54 7.94 -3.37
CA THR A 28 5.97 8.68 -4.51
C THR A 28 5.13 9.87 -4.04
N ASP A 29 4.30 9.70 -3.01
CA ASP A 29 3.51 10.79 -2.42
C ASP A 29 4.37 11.88 -1.76
N LYS A 30 5.45 11.48 -1.10
CA LYS A 30 6.41 12.42 -0.52
C LYS A 30 7.11 13.23 -1.61
N GLU A 31 7.51 12.60 -2.72
CA GLU A 31 8.14 13.29 -3.85
C GLU A 31 7.16 14.26 -4.54
N ILE A 32 5.91 13.84 -4.77
CA ILE A 32 4.86 14.71 -5.30
C ILE A 32 4.68 15.95 -4.41
N LYS A 33 4.57 15.76 -3.08
CA LYS A 33 4.45 16.87 -2.13
C LYS A 33 5.68 17.79 -2.16
N SER A 34 6.88 17.23 -2.10
CA SER A 34 8.15 17.96 -2.17
C SER A 34 8.25 18.80 -3.45
N GLN A 35 7.82 18.23 -4.59
CA GLN A 35 7.84 18.90 -5.87
C GLN A 35 6.79 20.03 -5.96
N LEU A 36 5.60 19.83 -5.39
CA LEU A 36 4.60 20.90 -5.26
C LEU A 36 5.12 22.09 -4.42
N GLU A 37 5.77 21.80 -3.28
CA GLU A 37 6.40 22.83 -2.45
C GLU A 37 7.55 23.54 -3.19
N ARG A 38 8.30 22.83 -4.04
CA ARG A 38 9.34 23.40 -4.90
C ARG A 38 8.76 24.32 -5.97
N ILE A 39 7.68 23.92 -6.64
CA ILE A 39 6.98 24.76 -7.63
C ILE A 39 6.56 26.08 -6.99
N GLU A 40 5.98 26.04 -5.79
CA GLU A 40 5.55 27.25 -5.10
C GLU A 40 6.73 28.17 -4.74
N LYS A 41 7.85 27.60 -4.27
CA LYS A 41 9.09 28.37 -4.03
C LYS A 41 9.62 29.03 -5.30
N VAL A 42 9.60 28.32 -6.43
CA VAL A 42 10.05 28.87 -7.73
C VAL A 42 9.11 30.00 -8.19
N ARG A 43 7.79 29.89 -7.96
CA ARG A 43 6.82 30.96 -8.30
C ARG A 43 7.01 32.24 -7.49
N GLN A 44 7.51 32.12 -6.26
CA GLN A 44 7.72 33.26 -5.35
C GLN A 44 9.10 33.91 -5.51
N ASP A 45 10.01 33.28 -6.25
CA ASP A 45 11.37 33.77 -6.45
C ASP A 45 11.41 34.83 -7.57
N PRO A 46 11.80 36.09 -7.28
CA PRO A 46 11.82 37.17 -8.27
C PRO A 46 12.87 36.97 -9.38
N GLU A 47 13.82 36.05 -9.22
CA GLU A 47 14.81 35.71 -10.24
C GLU A 47 14.34 34.59 -11.20
N LYS A 48 13.14 34.05 -10.99
CA LYS A 48 12.56 32.95 -11.78
C LYS A 48 11.45 33.45 -12.68
N ASP A 49 11.30 32.77 -13.82
CA ASP A 49 10.26 33.07 -14.80
C ASP A 49 9.27 31.91 -15.00
N GLU A 50 8.29 32.12 -15.88
CA GLU A 50 7.31 31.09 -16.20
C GLU A 50 7.92 29.84 -16.85
N HIS A 51 9.07 29.95 -17.52
CA HIS A 51 9.76 28.78 -18.05
C HIS A 51 10.34 27.92 -16.92
N ASP A 52 10.93 28.54 -15.89
CA ASP A 52 11.41 27.82 -14.70
C ASP A 52 10.28 27.10 -13.96
N VAL A 53 9.11 27.73 -13.82
CA VAL A 53 7.92 27.12 -13.20
C VAL A 53 7.43 25.93 -14.03
N ARG A 54 7.26 26.11 -15.35
CA ARG A 54 6.82 25.02 -16.25
C ARG A 54 7.75 23.81 -16.20
N LYS A 55 9.06 24.04 -16.13
CA LYS A 55 10.03 22.94 -15.98
C LYS A 55 9.82 22.14 -14.68
N GLN A 56 9.43 22.79 -13.59
CA GLN A 56 9.11 22.08 -12.35
C GLN A 56 7.76 21.34 -12.43
N GLU A 57 6.80 21.87 -13.18
CA GLU A 57 5.51 21.21 -13.45
C GLU A 57 5.68 19.97 -14.34
N GLU A 58 6.61 19.99 -15.31
CA GLU A 58 6.99 18.81 -16.10
C GLU A 58 7.53 17.69 -15.21
N VAL A 59 8.41 18.01 -14.26
CA VAL A 59 8.93 17.04 -13.28
C VAL A 59 7.80 16.49 -12.40
N LEU A 60 6.85 17.35 -11.97
CA LEU A 60 5.67 16.88 -11.23
C LEU A 60 4.79 15.93 -12.07
N ALA A 61 4.67 16.21 -13.36
CA ALA A 61 3.90 15.38 -14.29
C ALA A 61 4.47 13.96 -14.39
N GLU A 62 5.80 13.78 -14.33
CA GLU A 62 6.43 12.45 -14.34
C GLU A 62 5.97 11.59 -13.14
N TYR A 63 6.01 12.14 -11.93
CA TYR A 63 5.57 11.42 -10.72
C TYR A 63 4.06 11.14 -10.72
N THR A 64 3.25 12.13 -11.10
CA THR A 64 1.79 12.00 -11.07
C THR A 64 1.26 11.07 -12.17
N THR A 65 1.95 10.98 -13.32
CA THR A 65 1.61 10.04 -14.40
C THR A 65 1.95 8.60 -14.05
N ALA A 66 3.00 8.37 -13.26
CA ALA A 66 3.42 7.02 -12.84
C ALA A 66 2.55 6.46 -11.69
N LYS A 67 2.07 7.31 -10.78
CA LYS A 67 1.33 6.90 -9.58
C LYS A 67 0.14 5.95 -9.84
N PRO A 68 -0.73 6.15 -10.85
CA PRO A 68 -1.84 5.25 -11.13
C PRO A 68 -1.40 3.81 -11.48
N PHE A 69 -0.23 3.66 -12.10
CA PHE A 69 0.33 2.35 -12.40
C PHE A 69 0.79 1.64 -11.12
N GLU A 70 1.49 2.35 -10.23
CA GLU A 70 1.92 1.83 -8.92
C GLU A 70 0.72 1.43 -8.05
N GLN A 71 -0.36 2.23 -8.06
CA GLN A 71 -1.62 1.91 -7.39
C GLN A 71 -2.26 0.63 -7.96
N GLY A 72 -2.24 0.47 -9.29
CA GLY A 72 -2.71 -0.76 -9.95
C GLY A 72 -1.87 -1.99 -9.57
N GLN A 73 -0.54 -1.83 -9.43
CA GLN A 73 0.34 -2.89 -8.94
C GLN A 73 0.00 -3.27 -7.50
N LEU A 74 -0.18 -2.28 -6.60
CA LEU A 74 -0.59 -2.55 -5.22
C LEU A 74 -1.91 -3.32 -5.19
N HIS A 75 -2.91 -2.92 -5.97
CA HIS A 75 -4.19 -3.63 -6.05
C HIS A 75 -4.02 -5.10 -6.45
N GLY A 76 -3.26 -5.37 -7.51
CA GLY A 76 -3.00 -6.74 -7.95
C GLY A 76 -2.32 -7.61 -6.87
N TYR A 77 -1.35 -7.05 -6.13
CA TYR A 77 -0.69 -7.76 -5.04
C TYR A 77 -1.59 -7.91 -3.81
N PHE A 78 -2.45 -6.93 -3.54
CA PHE A 78 -3.46 -6.97 -2.50
C PHE A 78 -4.43 -8.12 -2.73
N THR A 79 -5.08 -8.19 -3.90
CA THR A 79 -6.02 -9.27 -4.23
C THR A 79 -5.35 -10.64 -4.14
N ALA A 80 -4.10 -10.74 -4.61
CA ALA A 80 -3.36 -12.00 -4.54
C ALA A 80 -2.97 -12.41 -3.10
N LEU A 81 -2.81 -11.45 -2.18
CA LEU A 81 -2.60 -11.72 -0.76
C LEU A 81 -3.92 -12.05 -0.07
N GLU A 82 -4.98 -11.29 -0.37
CA GLU A 82 -6.34 -11.50 0.14
C GLU A 82 -6.83 -12.91 -0.15
N GLU A 83 -6.76 -13.36 -1.40
CA GLU A 83 -7.09 -14.74 -1.78
C GLU A 83 -6.33 -15.76 -0.93
N LYS A 84 -5.02 -15.54 -0.74
CA LYS A 84 -4.17 -16.47 0.04
C LYS A 84 -4.50 -16.48 1.53
N VAL A 85 -4.87 -15.32 2.08
CA VAL A 85 -5.31 -15.19 3.47
C VAL A 85 -6.65 -15.87 3.67
N LEU A 86 -7.61 -15.67 2.75
CA LEU A 86 -8.92 -16.33 2.82
C LEU A 86 -8.79 -17.85 2.69
N GLU A 87 -7.96 -18.36 1.76
CA GLU A 87 -7.64 -19.80 1.69
C GLU A 87 -7.06 -20.32 3.02
N ALA A 88 -6.20 -19.54 3.67
CA ALA A 88 -5.58 -19.94 4.93
C ALA A 88 -6.57 -19.97 6.10
N LEU A 89 -7.77 -19.37 5.99
CA LEU A 89 -8.79 -19.45 7.03
C LEU A 89 -9.31 -20.88 7.27
N GLU A 90 -9.21 -21.73 6.24
CA GLU A 90 -9.64 -23.13 6.30
C GLU A 90 -8.65 -24.04 7.07
N ASP A 91 -7.44 -23.53 7.38
CA ASP A 91 -6.37 -24.28 8.05
C ASP A 91 -6.03 -23.62 9.40
N ASP A 92 -6.40 -24.28 10.49
CA ASP A 92 -6.15 -23.80 11.86
C ASP A 92 -4.65 -23.67 12.18
N ASP A 93 -3.79 -24.53 11.61
CA ASP A 93 -2.35 -24.45 11.82
C ASP A 93 -1.79 -23.19 11.14
N LEU A 94 -2.30 -22.83 9.95
CA LEU A 94 -1.90 -21.61 9.24
C LEU A 94 -2.40 -20.35 9.93
N LYS A 95 -3.65 -20.32 10.40
CA LYS A 95 -4.20 -19.18 11.16
C LYS A 95 -3.41 -18.86 12.42
N ALA A 96 -2.84 -19.88 13.06
CA ALA A 96 -2.01 -19.73 14.26
C ALA A 96 -0.60 -19.18 13.96
N THR A 97 -0.21 -19.05 12.69
CA THR A 97 1.12 -18.54 12.31
C THR A 97 1.23 -17.02 12.37
N GLU A 98 2.45 -16.54 12.59
CA GLU A 98 2.76 -15.12 12.52
C GLU A 98 2.63 -14.60 11.07
N GLU A 99 2.93 -15.43 10.08
CA GLU A 99 2.80 -15.09 8.66
C GLU A 99 1.35 -14.78 8.25
N PHE A 100 0.38 -15.52 8.78
CA PHE A 100 -1.04 -15.23 8.58
C PHE A 100 -1.41 -13.88 9.18
N SER A 101 -1.08 -13.66 10.46
CA SER A 101 -1.36 -12.39 11.16
C SER A 101 -0.75 -11.19 10.43
N LYS A 102 0.52 -11.30 10.00
CA LYS A 102 1.21 -10.28 9.19
C LYS A 102 0.57 -10.05 7.82
N GLY A 103 0.04 -11.10 7.20
CA GLY A 103 -0.73 -10.99 5.96
C GLY A 103 -1.97 -10.13 6.14
N VAL A 104 -2.75 -10.40 7.19
CA VAL A 104 -3.93 -9.60 7.54
C VAL A 104 -3.57 -8.16 7.88
N GLU A 105 -2.50 -7.93 8.66
CA GLU A 105 -1.99 -6.57 8.93
C GLU A 105 -1.63 -5.81 7.64
N ALA A 106 -0.98 -6.48 6.68
CA ALA A 106 -0.65 -5.87 5.40
C ALA A 106 -1.89 -5.54 4.56
N LEU A 107 -2.92 -6.38 4.59
CA LEU A 107 -4.22 -6.07 3.96
C LEU A 107 -4.89 -4.87 4.64
N ASN A 108 -4.96 -4.84 5.97
CA ASN A 108 -5.50 -3.71 6.73
C ASN A 108 -4.78 -2.40 6.42
N ALA A 109 -3.46 -2.43 6.20
CA ALA A 109 -2.68 -1.25 5.83
C ALA A 109 -2.89 -0.82 4.38
N ALA A 110 -3.12 -1.77 3.46
CA ALA A 110 -3.25 -1.51 2.03
C ALA A 110 -4.67 -1.10 1.60
N ALA A 111 -5.70 -1.67 2.23
CA ALA A 111 -7.10 -1.38 1.93
C ALA A 111 -7.43 0.13 1.91
N PRO A 112 -7.11 0.95 2.94
CA PRO A 112 -7.45 2.38 2.92
C PRO A 112 -6.75 3.13 1.78
N VAL A 113 -5.53 2.77 1.42
CA VAL A 113 -4.80 3.38 0.29
C VAL A 113 -5.47 3.05 -1.05
N LEU A 114 -5.94 1.81 -1.20
CA LEU A 114 -6.64 1.37 -2.41
C LEU A 114 -8.04 1.98 -2.52
N ILE A 115 -8.73 2.15 -1.40
CA ILE A 115 -10.03 2.83 -1.34
C ILE A 115 -9.89 4.31 -1.69
N GLU A 116 -8.90 4.99 -1.10
CA GLU A 116 -8.62 6.41 -1.38
C GLU A 116 -8.33 6.67 -2.87
N CYS A 117 -7.64 5.75 -3.53
CA CYS A 117 -7.35 5.86 -4.96
C CYS A 117 -8.40 5.23 -5.90
N GLY A 118 -9.53 4.75 -5.35
CA GLY A 118 -10.64 4.18 -6.13
C GLY A 118 -10.29 2.86 -6.83
N LYS A 119 -9.31 2.11 -6.31
CA LYS A 119 -8.94 0.77 -6.80
C LYS A 119 -9.65 -0.34 -6.05
N LEU A 120 -10.22 -0.05 -4.88
CA LEU A 120 -10.97 -0.98 -4.05
C LEU A 120 -12.21 -0.26 -3.53
N GLU A 121 -13.37 -0.90 -3.58
CA GLU A 121 -14.59 -0.35 -2.97
C GLU A 121 -14.61 -0.67 -1.48
N GLN A 122 -15.15 0.25 -0.67
CA GLN A 122 -15.25 0.05 0.78
C GLN A 122 -16.09 -1.21 1.12
N GLU A 123 -17.17 -1.45 0.37
CA GLU A 123 -18.06 -2.60 0.59
C GLU A 123 -17.36 -3.94 0.35
N ASP A 124 -16.50 -4.01 -0.67
CA ASP A 124 -15.70 -5.22 -0.96
C ASP A 124 -14.73 -5.51 0.19
N TRP A 125 -14.06 -4.46 0.68
CA TRP A 125 -13.16 -4.60 1.81
C TRP A 125 -13.87 -5.00 3.10
N ASP A 126 -15.04 -4.40 3.38
CA ASP A 126 -15.83 -4.73 4.57
C ASP A 126 -16.29 -6.20 4.55
N ALA A 127 -16.63 -6.73 3.37
CA ALA A 127 -16.98 -8.14 3.20
C ALA A 127 -15.81 -9.09 3.45
N THR A 128 -14.60 -8.73 3.00
CA THR A 128 -13.37 -9.47 3.34
C THR A 128 -13.09 -9.38 4.83
N LEU A 129 -13.09 -8.18 5.40
CA LEU A 129 -12.79 -7.93 6.81
C LEU A 129 -13.71 -8.69 7.75
N ALA A 130 -14.99 -8.84 7.41
CA ALA A 130 -15.96 -9.62 8.18
C ALA A 130 -15.61 -11.12 8.29
N GLN A 131 -14.81 -11.65 7.37
CA GLN A 131 -14.34 -13.05 7.40
C GLN A 131 -13.04 -13.22 8.18
N LEU A 132 -12.26 -12.15 8.32
CA LEU A 132 -10.96 -12.20 8.98
C LEU A 132 -11.15 -12.27 10.50
N PRO A 133 -10.31 -13.06 11.21
CA PRO A 133 -10.30 -13.01 12.67
C PRO A 133 -9.88 -11.61 13.11
N ALA A 134 -10.42 -11.15 14.24
CA ALA A 134 -9.99 -9.89 14.85
C ALA A 134 -8.49 -10.00 15.18
N VAL A 135 -7.65 -9.43 14.31
CA VAL A 135 -6.21 -9.34 14.58
C VAL A 135 -6.06 -8.36 15.74
N ALA A 136 -5.34 -8.79 16.77
CA ALA A 136 -4.94 -7.93 17.86
C ALA A 136 -4.12 -6.78 17.27
N THR A 137 -4.73 -5.62 17.07
CA THR A 137 -4.02 -4.40 16.69
C THR A 137 -2.88 -4.18 17.67
N PRO A 138 -1.61 -4.13 17.22
CA PRO A 138 -0.53 -3.74 18.11
C PRO A 138 -0.85 -2.33 18.65
N PRO A 139 -0.63 -2.08 19.95
CA PRO A 139 -0.93 -0.79 20.54
C PRO A 139 -0.19 0.30 19.75
N PRO A 140 -0.82 1.47 19.50
CA PRO A 140 -0.17 2.55 18.80
C PRO A 140 1.17 2.87 19.48
N PRO A 141 2.24 3.17 18.71
CA PRO A 141 3.52 3.50 19.30
C PRO A 141 3.33 4.66 20.27
N ALA A 142 3.79 4.48 21.50
CA ALA A 142 3.70 5.49 22.53
C ALA A 142 4.26 6.82 21.99
N PRO A 143 3.55 7.95 22.16
CA PRO A 143 4.06 9.23 21.72
C PRO A 143 5.40 9.50 22.40
N ALA A 144 6.41 9.83 21.61
CA ALA A 144 7.71 10.32 22.08
C ALA A 144 7.61 11.78 22.50
#